data_AF-A0A1M6ZTG7-F1
#
_entry.id   AF-A0A1M6ZTG7-F1
#
_cell.length_a   1.000
_cell.length_b   1.000
_cell.length_c   1.000
_cell.angle_alpha   90.00
_cell.angle_beta   90.00
_cell.angle_gamma   90.00
#
_symmetry.space_group_name_H-M   'P 1'
#
loop_
_entity.id
_entity.type
_entity.pdbx_description
1 polymer ?
#
loop_
_entity_poly.entity_id
_entity_poly.type
_entity_poly.pdbx_seq_one_letter_code
_entity_poly.pdbx_strand_id
1 'polypeptide(L)'
;MASNLELFEQLKNDDISDNDLILSLQSENFRIVSMAMSRLIERNFYDDTIIKRLEELSRLLANNKFVGPWQFGHFAIATLSLLDDEKYKSKFNDIFNELSENDKFLVNNFIKAEAYKL
;
A
#
# COMPACT_ATOMS: atom_id res chain seq x y z
N MET A 1 -22.30 1.29 -2.42
CA MET A 1 -20.92 1.32 -1.89
C MET A 1 -21.04 1.18 -0.39
N ALA A 2 -20.31 0.24 0.21
CA ALA A 2 -20.30 0.06 1.67
C ALA A 2 -19.89 1.36 2.37
N SER A 3 -20.41 1.57 3.58
CA SER A 3 -20.01 2.75 4.37
C SER A 3 -18.53 2.64 4.80
N ASN A 4 -17.88 3.76 5.13
CA ASN A 4 -16.50 3.71 5.65
C ASN A 4 -16.36 2.83 6.90
N LEU A 5 -17.39 2.78 7.75
CA LEU A 5 -17.40 1.92 8.94
C LEU A 5 -17.50 0.43 8.56
N GLU A 6 -18.34 0.12 7.58
CA GLU A 6 -18.52 -1.24 7.09
C GLU A 6 -17.25 -1.75 6.39
N LEU A 7 -16.65 -0.95 5.50
CA LEU A 7 -15.37 -1.27 4.87
C LEU A 7 -14.26 -1.48 5.90
N PHE A 8 -14.23 -0.64 6.95
CA PHE A 8 -13.27 -0.77 8.02
C PHE A 8 -13.39 -2.12 8.76
N GLU A 9 -14.62 -2.52 9.12
CA GLU A 9 -14.85 -3.80 9.79
C GLU A 9 -14.57 -5.00 8.87
N GLN A 10 -14.94 -4.92 7.59
CA GLN A 10 -14.63 -5.95 6.60
C GLN A 10 -13.12 -6.12 6.40
N LEU A 11 -12.39 -5.01 6.25
CA LEU A 11 -10.93 -5.02 6.16
C LEU A 11 -10.30 -5.58 7.44
N LYS A 12 -10.81 -5.19 8.62
CA LYS A 12 -10.29 -5.67 9.90
C LYS A 12 -10.48 -7.17 10.11
N ASN A 13 -11.59 -7.73 9.65
CA ASN A 13 -11.91 -9.15 9.80
C ASN A 13 -11.52 -10.01 8.59
N ASP A 14 -10.90 -9.41 7.58
CA ASP A 14 -10.54 -10.06 6.30
C ASP A 14 -11.75 -10.66 5.54
N ASP A 15 -12.95 -10.08 5.73
CA ASP A 15 -14.21 -10.50 5.08
C ASP A 15 -14.55 -9.64 3.86
N ILE A 16 -13.59 -8.84 3.39
CA ILE A 16 -13.77 -7.98 2.21
C ILE A 16 -13.63 -8.79 0.91
N SER A 17 -14.46 -8.48 -0.08
CA SER A 17 -14.33 -9.06 -1.43
C SER A 17 -13.13 -8.47 -2.18
N ASP A 18 -12.59 -9.17 -3.18
CA ASP A 18 -11.47 -8.66 -3.98
C ASP A 18 -11.82 -7.35 -4.71
N ASN A 19 -13.05 -7.23 -5.21
CA ASN A 19 -13.53 -6.00 -5.85
C ASN A 19 -13.60 -4.84 -4.85
N ASP A 20 -14.13 -5.08 -3.65
CA ASP A 20 -14.22 -4.04 -2.62
C ASP A 20 -12.83 -3.69 -2.07
N LEU A 21 -11.89 -4.63 -2.08
CA LEU A 21 -10.50 -4.40 -1.72
C LEU A 21 -9.82 -3.45 -2.72
N ILE A 22 -10.03 -3.65 -4.02
CA ILE A 22 -9.57 -2.72 -5.07
C ILE A 22 -10.19 -1.33 -4.87
N LEU A 23 -11.52 -1.27 -4.68
CA LEU A 23 -12.22 0.00 -4.46
C LEU A 23 -11.75 0.72 -3.20
N SER A 24 -11.37 -0.01 -2.16
CA SER A 24 -10.86 0.56 -0.90
C SER A 24 -9.58 1.36 -1.10
N LEU A 25 -8.74 1.04 -2.09
CA LEU A 25 -7.55 1.83 -2.43
C LEU A 25 -7.89 3.22 -2.99
N GLN A 26 -9.12 3.43 -3.45
CA GLN A 26 -9.61 4.71 -3.97
C GLN A 26 -10.25 5.59 -2.90
N SER A 27 -10.36 5.10 -1.66
CA SER A 27 -10.95 5.87 -0.55
C SER A 27 -10.16 7.15 -0.25
N GLU A 28 -10.88 8.21 0.11
CA GLU A 28 -10.29 9.43 0.68
C GLU A 28 -9.80 9.21 2.12
N ASN A 29 -10.19 8.11 2.75
CA ASN A 29 -9.77 7.75 4.09
C ASN A 29 -8.48 6.92 4.04
N PHE A 30 -7.35 7.56 4.35
CA PHE A 30 -6.04 6.90 4.36
C PHE A 30 -5.97 5.66 5.26
N ARG A 31 -6.79 5.56 6.31
CA ARG A 31 -6.85 4.37 7.15
C ARG A 31 -7.44 3.16 6.41
N ILE A 32 -8.47 3.40 5.60
CA ILE A 32 -9.06 2.36 4.74
C ILE A 32 -8.02 1.94 3.69
N VAL A 33 -7.38 2.91 3.04
CA VAL A 33 -6.36 2.62 2.02
C VAL A 33 -5.18 1.85 2.61
N SER A 34 -4.72 2.19 3.82
CA SER A 34 -3.60 1.50 4.46
C SER A 34 -3.94 0.07 4.83
N MET A 35 -5.14 -0.17 5.36
CA MET A 35 -5.62 -1.52 5.67
C MET A 35 -5.82 -2.34 4.40
N ALA A 36 -6.32 -1.72 3.32
CA ALA A 36 -6.42 -2.38 2.03
C ALA A 36 -5.02 -2.83 1.54
N MET A 37 -4.00 -1.96 1.60
CA MET A 37 -2.63 -2.34 1.25
C MET A 37 -2.09 -3.50 2.11
N SER A 38 -2.34 -3.50 3.43
CA SER A 38 -1.99 -4.64 4.29
C SER A 38 -2.66 -5.93 3.83
N ARG A 39 -3.96 -5.90 3.50
CA ARG A 39 -4.69 -7.07 3.01
C ARG A 39 -4.21 -7.55 1.64
N LEU A 40 -3.80 -6.64 0.74
CA LEU A 40 -3.17 -7.05 -0.52
C LEU A 40 -1.95 -7.92 -0.27
N ILE A 41 -1.07 -7.47 0.64
CA ILE A 41 0.18 -8.18 0.99
C ILE A 41 -0.14 -9.53 1.60
N GLU A 42 -1.05 -9.58 2.58
CA GLU A 42 -1.39 -10.81 3.31
C GLU A 42 -2.08 -11.86 2.43
N ARG A 43 -2.97 -11.42 1.54
CA ARG A 43 -3.63 -12.30 0.57
C ARG A 43 -2.75 -12.63 -0.63
N ASN A 44 -1.62 -11.93 -0.79
CA ASN A 44 -0.82 -11.90 -2.00
C ASN A 44 -1.71 -11.68 -3.24
N PHE A 45 -2.58 -10.66 -3.16
CA PHE A 45 -3.56 -10.36 -4.20
C PHE A 45 -3.04 -9.28 -5.15
N TYR A 46 -3.14 -9.56 -6.45
CA TYR A 46 -2.61 -8.71 -7.50
C TYR A 46 -3.62 -8.56 -8.65
N ASP A 47 -3.79 -7.31 -9.08
CA ASP A 47 -4.60 -6.90 -10.22
C ASP A 47 -3.91 -5.74 -10.95
N ASP A 48 -4.00 -5.65 -12.27
CA ASP A 48 -3.31 -4.59 -13.04
C ASP A 48 -3.78 -3.17 -12.63
N THR A 49 -5.02 -3.02 -12.13
CA THR A 49 -5.55 -1.74 -11.62
C THR A 49 -4.87 -1.29 -10.32
N ILE A 50 -4.45 -2.23 -9.49
CA ILE A 50 -3.76 -1.97 -8.22
C ILE A 50 -2.38 -1.39 -8.48
N ILE A 51 -1.63 -1.89 -9.48
CA ILE A 51 -0.30 -1.36 -9.83
C ILE A 51 -0.37 0.15 -10.08
N LYS A 52 -1.31 0.56 -10.94
CA LYS A 52 -1.49 1.98 -11.27
C LYS A 52 -1.82 2.79 -10.03
N ARG A 53 -2.68 2.26 -9.15
CA ARG A 53 -3.07 2.96 -7.93
C ARG A 53 -1.91 3.09 -6.93
N LEU A 54 -1.11 2.04 -6.76
CA LEU A 54 0.09 2.08 -5.91
C LEU A 54 1.14 3.03 -6.48
N GLU A 55 1.28 3.13 -7.79
CA GLU A 55 2.14 4.12 -8.44
C GLU A 55 1.67 5.57 -8.20
N GLU A 56 0.37 5.82 -8.15
CA GLU A 56 -0.14 7.16 -7.78
C GLU A 56 0.16 7.48 -6.31
N LEU A 57 -0.11 6.51 -5.42
CA LEU A 57 0.09 6.66 -3.98
C LEU A 57 1.57 6.79 -3.61
N SER A 58 2.48 6.18 -4.38
CA SER A 58 3.93 6.23 -4.16
C SER A 58 4.48 7.66 -4.18
N ARG A 59 3.80 8.58 -4.87
CA ARG A 59 4.20 10.00 -4.98
C ARG A 59 3.94 10.80 -3.70
N LEU A 60 3.22 10.23 -2.73
CA LEU A 60 2.89 10.87 -1.46
C LEU A 60 4.06 10.78 -0.45
N LEU A 61 5.25 11.25 -0.87
CA LEU A 61 6.51 11.29 -0.12
C LEU A 61 6.75 12.63 0.61
N ALA A 62 5.73 13.48 0.70
CA ALA A 62 5.79 14.70 1.48
C ALA A 62 4.42 14.96 2.12
N ASN A 63 4.43 15.51 3.34
CA ASN A 63 3.26 16.01 4.05
C ASN A 63 2.10 15.00 4.26
N ASN A 64 2.35 13.70 4.10
CA ASN A 64 1.38 12.62 4.27
C ASN A 64 1.92 11.59 5.26
N LYS A 65 2.01 11.98 6.54
CA LYS A 65 2.49 11.08 7.61
C LYS A 65 1.58 9.86 7.72
N PHE A 66 2.19 8.69 7.84
CA PHE A 66 1.48 7.43 8.08
C PHE A 66 1.76 6.92 9.48
N VAL A 67 2.95 6.39 9.72
CA VAL A 67 3.39 5.89 11.03
C VAL A 67 4.87 6.18 11.23
N GLY A 68 5.25 6.70 12.39
CA GLY A 68 6.63 7.06 12.70
C GLY A 68 7.26 7.97 11.63
N PRO A 69 8.46 7.63 11.10
CA PRO A 69 9.12 8.40 10.05
C PRO A 69 8.52 8.15 8.66
N TRP A 70 7.68 7.12 8.51
CA TRP A 70 7.14 6.72 7.21
C TRP A 70 5.93 7.56 6.81
N GLN A 71 5.85 7.74 5.50
CA GLN A 71 4.75 8.43 4.84
C GLN A 71 3.98 7.44 3.99
N PHE A 72 2.82 7.86 3.52
CA PHE A 72 1.93 7.03 2.74
C PHE A 72 2.59 6.50 1.45
N GLY A 73 3.40 7.33 0.78
CA GLY A 73 4.16 6.91 -0.39
C GLY A 73 5.16 5.79 -0.08
N HIS A 74 5.83 5.84 1.07
CA HIS A 74 6.74 4.76 1.49
C HIS A 74 6.02 3.42 1.64
N PHE A 75 4.80 3.43 2.21
CA PHE A 75 4.00 2.21 2.31
C PHE A 75 3.57 1.71 0.93
N ALA A 76 3.04 2.57 0.06
CA ALA A 76 2.64 2.16 -1.28
C ALA A 76 3.79 1.54 -2.10
N ILE A 77 5.01 2.09 -1.99
CA ILE A 77 6.20 1.54 -2.63
C ILE A 77 6.58 0.19 -2.01
N ALA A 78 6.54 0.08 -0.67
CA ALA A 78 6.78 -1.19 0.01
C ALA A 78 5.78 -2.27 -0.40
N THR A 79 4.49 -1.93 -0.56
CA THR A 79 3.45 -2.84 -1.02
C THR A 79 3.77 -3.42 -2.40
N LEU A 80 4.29 -2.61 -3.35
CA LEU A 80 4.74 -3.12 -4.66
C LEU A 80 5.86 -4.16 -4.53
N SER A 81 6.77 -3.99 -3.57
CA SER A 81 7.89 -4.93 -3.32
C SER A 81 7.44 -6.23 -2.66
N LEU A 82 6.43 -6.14 -1.79
CA LEU A 82 5.96 -7.22 -0.93
C LEU A 82 4.98 -8.17 -1.63
N LEU A 83 4.40 -7.77 -2.75
CA LEU A 83 3.57 -8.63 -3.59
C LEU A 83 4.46 -9.53 -4.46
N ASP A 84 4.20 -10.84 -4.44
CA ASP A 84 5.01 -11.83 -5.15
C ASP A 84 4.61 -11.94 -6.63
N ASP A 85 4.68 -10.82 -7.35
CA ASP A 85 4.43 -10.75 -8.79
C ASP A 85 5.54 -9.95 -9.50
N GLU A 86 6.01 -10.44 -10.65
CA GLU A 86 7.12 -9.85 -11.39
C GLU A 86 6.81 -8.45 -11.94
N LYS A 87 5.56 -8.16 -12.32
CA LYS A 87 5.18 -6.81 -12.78
C LYS A 87 5.25 -5.82 -11.62
N TYR A 88 4.80 -6.24 -10.44
CA TYR A 88 4.85 -5.42 -9.22
C TYR A 88 6.28 -5.14 -8.79
N LYS A 89 7.14 -6.16 -8.79
CA LYS A 89 8.58 -6.02 -8.51
C LYS A 89 9.27 -5.12 -9.53
N SER A 90 8.94 -5.25 -10.82
CA SER A 90 9.46 -4.35 -11.86
C SER A 90 9.06 -2.91 -11.57
N LYS A 91 7.78 -2.65 -11.30
CA LYS A 91 7.28 -1.31 -10.99
C LYS A 91 7.91 -0.74 -9.70
N PHE A 92 8.09 -1.59 -8.69
CA PHE A 92 8.83 -1.22 -7.48
C PHE A 92 10.23 -0.73 -7.83
N ASN A 93 11.00 -1.50 -8.62
CA ASN A 93 12.38 -1.13 -8.98
C ASN A 93 12.43 0.19 -9.77
N ASP A 94 11.50 0.41 -10.70
CA ASP A 94 11.41 1.65 -11.47
C ASP A 94 11.27 2.86 -10.54
N ILE A 95 10.29 2.81 -9.62
CA ILE A 95 10.03 3.91 -8.68
C ILE A 95 11.17 4.04 -7.66
N PHE A 96 11.64 2.92 -7.12
CA PHE A 96 12.64 2.88 -6.05
C PHE A 96 13.98 3.45 -6.50
N ASN A 97 14.39 3.23 -7.75
CA ASN A 97 15.65 3.74 -8.28
C ASN A 97 15.67 5.27 -8.41
N GLU A 98 14.51 5.89 -8.60
CA GLU A 98 14.34 7.35 -8.70
C GLU A 98 14.29 8.05 -7.35
N LEU A 99 14.11 7.31 -6.25
CA LEU A 99 14.02 7.86 -4.90
C LEU A 99 15.35 8.47 -4.43
N SER A 100 15.23 9.43 -3.51
CA SER A 100 16.37 9.89 -2.73
C SER A 100 16.91 8.76 -1.84
N GLU A 101 18.19 8.81 -1.47
CA GLU A 101 18.78 7.79 -0.58
C GLU A 101 18.07 7.70 0.79
N ASN A 102 17.52 8.82 1.27
CA ASN A 102 16.72 8.82 2.50
C ASN A 102 15.42 8.04 2.31
N ASP A 103 14.69 8.27 1.21
CA ASP A 103 13.41 7.59 0.98
C ASP A 103 13.64 6.10 0.69
N LYS A 104 14.70 5.74 -0.05
CA LYS A 104 15.14 4.34 -0.21
C LYS A 104 15.39 3.67 1.13
N PHE A 105 16.11 4.34 2.03
CA PHE A 105 16.35 3.85 3.39
C PHE A 105 15.02 3.64 4.13
N LEU A 106 14.09 4.59 4.06
CA LEU A 106 12.80 4.49 4.72
C LEU A 106 11.94 3.35 4.18
N VAL A 107 11.84 3.17 2.86
CA VAL A 107 11.13 2.03 2.25
C VAL A 107 11.73 0.70 2.72
N ASN A 108 13.06 0.54 2.63
CA ASN A 108 13.73 -0.68 3.07
C ASN A 108 13.52 -0.96 4.56
N ASN A 109 13.56 0.09 5.39
CA ASN A 109 13.31 -0.03 6.82
C ASN A 109 11.86 -0.42 7.12
N PHE A 110 10.89 0.13 6.38
CA PHE A 110 9.48 -0.22 6.50
C PHE A 110 9.24 -1.72 6.25
N ILE A 111 9.80 -2.22 5.14
CA ILE A 111 9.72 -3.64 4.75
C ILE A 111 10.35 -4.51 5.84
N LYS A 112 11.57 -4.18 6.26
CA LYS A 112 12.32 -4.95 7.26
C LYS A 112 11.64 -4.96 8.64
N ALA A 113 11.00 -3.86 9.01
CA ALA A 113 10.27 -3.74 10.27
C ALA A 113 8.89 -4.43 10.22
N GLU A 114 8.47 -4.92 9.06
CA GLU A 114 7.13 -5.47 8.83
C GLU A 114 6.00 -4.52 9.27
N ALA A 115 6.21 -3.21 9.09
CA ALA A 115 5.31 -2.16 9.59
C ALA A 115 3.92 -2.14 8.90
N TYR A 116 3.68 -3.05 7.95
CA TYR A 116 2.39 -3.29 7.30
C TYR A 116 1.47 -4.23 8.09
N LYS A 117 1.99 -4.99 9.06
CA LYS A 117 1.20 -5.86 9.95
C LYS A 117 0.53 -5.00 11.04
N LEU A 118 -0.53 -4.30 10.64
CA LEU A 118 -1.33 -3.42 11.51
C LEU A 118 -2.45 -4.16 12.25
#